data_AF-A0A349ZZY1-F1
#
_entry.id   AF-A0A349ZZY1-F1
#
_cell.length_a   1.000
_cell.length_b   1.000
_cell.length_c   1.000
_cell.angle_alpha   90.00
_cell.angle_beta   90.00
_cell.angle_gamma   90.00
#
_symmetry.space_group_name_H-M   'P 1'
#
loop_
_entity.id
_entity.type
_entity.pdbx_description
1 polymer ?
#
loop_
_entity_poly.entity_id
_entity_poly.type
_entity_poly.pdbx_seq_one_letter_code
_entity_poly.pdbx_strand_id
1 'polypeptide(L)'
;AGEDSVAVHTPDAIGTLPLETFGFPPEVEGCSCYFSKNKEDFENEKYIYIDDYGNHAFVKSGGKLIRVKMEEGDFDPENFNKHISNEEVDITITGKKVSELEEVMRFEGSMTVQHRNGQTITTPIYGECGC
;
A
#
# COMPACT_ATOMS: atom_id res chain seq x y z
N ALA A 1 16.11 43.24 7.43
CA ALA A 1 16.55 42.18 8.37
C ALA A 1 15.30 41.57 8.97
N GLY A 2 15.14 40.26 8.81
CA GLY A 2 14.20 39.42 9.55
C GLY A 2 12.73 39.66 9.26
N GLU A 3 12.15 38.88 8.34
CA GLU A 3 10.75 38.46 8.48
C GLU A 3 10.78 36.96 8.76
N ASP A 4 10.77 36.66 10.06
CA ASP A 4 10.49 35.35 10.64
C ASP A 4 9.07 34.96 10.23
N SER A 5 8.96 34.13 9.21
CA SER A 5 7.69 33.56 8.80
C SER A 5 7.46 32.29 9.60
N VAL A 6 6.78 32.45 10.74
CA VAL A 6 6.19 31.39 11.53
C VAL A 6 5.33 30.51 10.61
N ALA A 7 5.77 29.28 10.37
CA ALA A 7 4.96 28.27 9.71
C ALA A 7 3.76 27.97 10.62
N VAL A 8 2.60 28.50 10.22
CA VAL A 8 1.33 28.29 10.90
C VAL A 8 0.95 26.82 10.71
N HIS A 9 1.10 26.02 11.77
CA HIS A 9 0.47 24.70 11.87
C HIS A 9 -1.05 24.93 11.86
N THR A 10 -1.68 24.71 10.71
CA THR A 10 -3.14 24.60 10.63
C THR A 10 -3.58 23.29 11.29
N PRO A 11 -4.54 23.32 12.22
CA PRO A 11 -5.13 22.11 12.78
C PRO A 11 -5.89 21.35 11.69
N ASP A 12 -5.55 20.07 11.57
CA ASP A 12 -6.23 19.02 10.83
C ASP A 12 -7.70 19.34 10.55
N ALA A 13 -8.03 19.58 9.28
CA ALA A 13 -9.32 19.13 8.81
C ALA A 13 -9.42 17.65 9.19
N ILE A 14 -10.54 17.20 9.76
CA ILE A 14 -10.83 15.77 9.87
C ILE A 14 -11.07 15.25 8.45
N GLY A 15 -9.99 15.20 7.67
CA GLY A 15 -9.90 14.70 6.33
C GLY A 15 -9.40 13.28 6.43
N THR A 16 -9.99 12.40 5.64
CA THR A 16 -9.40 11.07 5.44
C THR A 16 -7.95 11.26 4.97
N LEU A 17 -6.99 10.73 5.71
CA LEU A 17 -5.59 10.95 5.45
C LEU A 17 -5.19 9.98 4.34
N PRO A 18 -4.85 10.46 3.13
CA PRO A 18 -4.68 9.57 1.99
C PRO A 18 -3.46 8.68 2.21
N LEU A 19 -3.47 7.50 1.60
CA LEU A 19 -2.26 6.70 1.47
C LEU A 19 -1.21 7.48 0.69
N GLU A 20 -0.02 7.53 1.25
CA GLU A 20 1.15 8.16 0.68
C GLU A 20 1.93 7.16 -0.15
N THR A 21 2.68 7.67 -1.12
CA THR A 21 3.57 6.85 -1.91
C THR A 21 4.93 6.71 -1.24
N PHE A 22 5.57 5.57 -1.47
CA PHE A 22 6.92 5.26 -1.02
C PHE A 22 7.62 4.37 -2.06
N GLY A 23 8.95 4.38 -2.03
CA GLY A 23 9.77 3.52 -2.88
C GLY A 23 9.96 2.14 -2.25
N PHE A 24 10.59 1.24 -3.00
CA PHE A 24 10.86 -0.13 -2.56
C PHE A 24 11.73 -0.17 -1.29
N PRO A 25 11.27 -0.76 -0.17
CA PRO A 25 12.08 -0.90 1.02
C PRO A 25 13.27 -1.82 0.73
N PRO A 26 14.48 -1.50 1.23
CA PRO A 26 15.68 -2.29 0.98
C PRO A 26 15.65 -3.70 1.63
N GLU A 27 14.69 -3.95 2.53
CA GLU A 27 14.49 -5.26 3.16
C GLU A 27 13.64 -6.22 2.33
N VAL A 28 12.98 -5.74 1.28
CA VAL A 28 12.16 -6.56 0.38
C VAL A 28 13.07 -7.06 -0.74
N GLU A 29 13.47 -8.32 -0.66
CA GLU A 29 14.29 -8.99 -1.66
C GLU A 29 13.59 -10.26 -2.16
N GLY A 30 13.58 -10.49 -3.48
CA GLY A 30 12.94 -11.65 -4.10
C GLY A 30 11.46 -11.44 -4.39
N CYS A 31 10.65 -12.47 -4.12
CA CYS A 31 9.23 -12.46 -4.43
C CYS A 31 8.50 -11.35 -3.68
N SER A 32 7.65 -10.61 -4.38
CA SER A 32 6.93 -9.50 -3.77
C SER A 32 5.62 -9.20 -4.50
N CYS A 33 4.70 -8.56 -3.77
CA CYS A 33 3.56 -7.87 -4.37
C CYS A 33 3.68 -6.38 -4.09
N TYR A 34 3.49 -5.55 -5.11
CA TYR A 34 3.56 -4.10 -4.96
C TYR A 34 2.51 -3.41 -5.81
N PHE A 35 1.83 -2.44 -5.20
CA PHE A 35 0.68 -1.76 -5.79
C PHE A 35 0.81 -0.25 -5.70
N SER A 36 0.39 0.41 -6.76
CA SER A 36 0.23 1.85 -6.89
C SER A 36 -1.24 2.21 -7.09
N LYS A 37 -1.59 3.50 -7.01
CA LYS A 37 -2.98 3.96 -7.18
C LYS A 37 -3.53 3.72 -8.59
N ASN A 38 -2.63 3.72 -9.57
CA ASN A 38 -2.92 3.62 -10.99
C ASN A 38 -1.62 3.26 -11.74
N LYS A 39 -1.74 3.04 -13.05
CA LYS A 39 -0.63 2.66 -13.91
C LYS A 39 0.48 3.72 -13.99
N GLU A 40 0.15 5.01 -14.03
CA GLU A 40 1.16 6.08 -14.10
C GLU A 40 2.02 6.11 -12.84
N ASP A 41 1.42 6.04 -11.64
CA ASP A 41 2.17 5.94 -10.39
C ASP A 41 3.04 4.67 -10.35
N PHE A 42 2.53 3.55 -10.87
CA PHE A 42 3.28 2.29 -10.94
C PHE A 42 4.52 2.40 -11.83
N GLU A 43 4.39 2.98 -13.02
CA GLU A 43 5.50 3.21 -13.97
C GLU A 43 6.53 4.23 -13.43
N ASN A 44 6.15 5.04 -12.44
CA ASN A 44 7.04 5.99 -11.75
C ASN A 44 7.51 5.49 -10.38
N GLU A 45 7.33 4.20 -10.08
CA GLU A 45 7.79 3.56 -8.82
C GLU A 45 7.20 4.21 -7.56
N LYS A 46 5.96 4.72 -7.67
CA LYS A 46 5.22 5.36 -6.57
C LYS A 46 4.22 4.37 -5.99
N TYR A 47 4.68 3.56 -5.04
CA TYR A 47 3.88 2.48 -4.46
C TYR A 47 3.14 2.94 -3.21
N ILE A 48 1.93 2.44 -3.01
CA ILE A 48 1.13 2.63 -1.78
C ILE A 48 1.09 1.38 -0.90
N TYR A 49 1.58 0.27 -1.43
CA TYR A 49 1.66 -1.01 -0.76
C TYR A 49 2.79 -1.83 -1.37
N ILE A 50 3.58 -2.50 -0.52
CA ILE A 50 4.60 -3.49 -0.90
C ILE A 50 4.55 -4.60 0.14
N ASP A 51 4.75 -5.87 -0.25
CA ASP A 51 5.06 -6.96 0.67
C ASP A 51 6.16 -7.88 0.15
N ASP A 52 6.87 -8.53 1.06
CA ASP A 52 7.98 -9.47 0.84
C ASP A 52 7.52 -10.94 0.87
N TYR A 53 6.31 -11.19 0.38
CA TYR A 53 5.72 -12.53 0.19
C TYR A 53 5.81 -13.43 1.43
N GLY A 54 4.89 -13.23 2.36
CA GLY A 54 4.69 -14.14 3.50
C GLY A 54 5.28 -13.67 4.83
N ASN A 55 6.00 -12.55 4.88
CA ASN A 55 6.62 -12.06 6.12
C ASN A 55 6.07 -10.71 6.60
N HIS A 56 6.11 -9.68 5.76
CA HIS A 56 5.79 -8.30 6.07
C HIS A 56 5.15 -7.56 4.89
N ALA A 57 4.10 -6.81 5.19
CA ALA A 57 3.54 -5.81 4.31
C ALA A 57 3.87 -4.40 4.81
N PHE A 58 3.97 -3.45 3.88
CA PHE A 58 4.33 -2.06 4.11
C PHE A 58 3.28 -1.16 3.49
N VAL A 59 2.83 -0.16 4.24
CA VAL A 59 1.96 0.92 3.76
C VAL A 59 2.42 2.24 4.38
N LYS A 60 2.23 3.36 3.70
CA LYS A 60 2.56 4.68 4.24
C LYS A 60 1.32 5.54 4.43
N SER A 61 1.12 6.01 5.66
CA SER A 61 0.01 6.88 6.03
C SER A 61 0.42 7.75 7.22
N GLY A 62 0.03 9.01 7.24
CA GLY A 62 0.34 9.93 8.35
C GLY A 62 1.81 10.33 8.44
N GLY A 63 2.53 10.29 7.32
CA GLY A 63 3.98 10.44 7.24
C GLY A 63 4.77 9.24 7.74
N LYS A 64 4.09 8.19 8.24
CA LYS A 64 4.70 7.01 8.84
C LYS A 64 4.61 5.82 7.89
N LEU A 65 5.75 5.15 7.66
CA LEU A 65 5.77 3.83 7.05
C LEU A 65 5.40 2.79 8.12
N ILE A 66 4.29 2.10 7.91
CA ILE A 66 3.73 1.10 8.80
C ILE A 66 4.11 -0.27 8.25
N ARG A 67 4.77 -1.07 9.10
CA ARG A 67 5.14 -2.46 8.80
C ARG A 67 4.18 -3.38 9.52
N VAL A 68 3.59 -4.31 8.78
CA VAL A 68 2.58 -5.25 9.28
C VAL A 68 3.11 -6.65 9.05
N LYS A 69 3.25 -7.45 10.12
CA LYS A 69 3.58 -8.86 9.97
C LYS A 69 2.42 -9.55 9.27
N MET A 70 2.74 -10.36 8.26
CA MET A 70 1.77 -11.19 7.56
C MET A 70 2.20 -12.65 7.64
N GLU A 71 1.24 -13.52 7.35
CA GLU A 71 1.51 -14.92 7.02
C GLU A 71 1.07 -15.09 5.57
N GLU A 72 1.73 -16.00 4.85
CA GLU A 72 1.30 -16.36 3.51
C GLU A 72 -0.10 -16.98 3.58
N GLY A 73 -1.03 -16.44 2.78
CA GLY A 73 -2.38 -16.94 2.66
C GLY A 73 -2.57 -17.73 1.37
N ASP A 74 -3.75 -18.32 1.21
CA ASP A 74 -4.15 -18.95 -0.06
C ASP A 74 -4.17 -17.90 -1.18
N PHE A 75 -3.33 -18.09 -2.20
CA PHE A 75 -3.20 -17.15 -3.31
C PHE A 75 -4.04 -17.62 -4.49
N ASP A 76 -5.24 -17.04 -4.63
CA ASP A 76 -6.09 -17.21 -5.81
C ASP A 76 -5.89 -16.04 -6.79
N PRO A 77 -5.17 -16.22 -7.91
CA PRO A 77 -4.91 -15.12 -8.84
C PRO A 77 -6.16 -14.65 -9.59
N GLU A 78 -7.20 -15.48 -9.73
CA GLU A 78 -8.44 -15.08 -10.40
C GLU A 78 -9.33 -14.19 -9.51
N ASN A 79 -9.29 -14.40 -8.19
CA ASN A 79 -10.03 -13.64 -7.18
C ASN A 79 -9.10 -13.18 -6.07
N PHE A 80 -8.04 -12.45 -6.45
CA PHE A 80 -7.01 -11.99 -5.51
C PHE A 80 -7.66 -11.27 -4.33
N ASN A 81 -7.52 -11.87 -3.15
CA ASN A 81 -7.98 -11.33 -1.88
C ASN A 81 -6.86 -11.47 -0.86
N LYS A 82 -6.55 -10.37 -0.18
CA LYS A 82 -5.54 -10.37 0.88
C LYS A 82 -6.07 -9.59 2.07
N HIS A 83 -5.96 -10.17 3.26
CA HIS A 83 -6.28 -9.51 4.52
C HIS A 83 -5.07 -9.57 5.45
N ILE A 84 -4.65 -8.42 5.95
CA ILE A 84 -3.45 -8.27 6.78
C ILE A 84 -3.76 -7.23 7.85
N SER A 85 -3.43 -7.50 9.11
CA SER A 85 -3.72 -6.55 10.19
C SER A 85 -2.69 -6.59 11.31
N ASN A 86 -2.58 -5.47 12.03
CA ASN A 86 -1.87 -5.37 13.31
C ASN A 86 -2.61 -4.41 14.25
N GLU A 87 -1.90 -3.96 15.29
CA GLU A 87 -2.37 -2.98 16.27
C GLU A 87 -2.58 -1.56 15.70
N GLU A 88 -2.09 -1.25 14.50
CA GLU A 88 -2.19 0.08 13.89
C GLU A 88 -3.24 0.14 12.77
N VAL A 89 -3.27 -0.89 11.92
CA VAL A 89 -4.07 -0.94 10.69
C VAL A 89 -4.67 -2.31 10.42
N ASP A 90 -5.76 -2.30 9.66
CA ASP A 90 -6.37 -3.46 9.00
C ASP A 90 -6.40 -3.17 7.50
N ILE A 91 -5.76 -4.02 6.70
CA ILE A 91 -5.54 -3.87 5.26
C ILE A 91 -6.31 -4.99 4.56
N THR A 92 -7.23 -4.62 3.68
CA THR A 92 -7.92 -5.55 2.78
C THR A 92 -7.61 -5.17 1.34
N ILE A 93 -7.12 -6.10 0.55
CA ILE A 93 -6.88 -5.95 -0.88
C ILE A 93 -7.79 -6.91 -1.63
N THR A 94 -8.47 -6.42 -2.64
CA THR A 94 -9.25 -7.21 -3.59
C THR A 94 -8.88 -6.82 -5.01
N GLY A 95 -8.77 -7.79 -5.90
CA GLY A 95 -8.45 -7.49 -7.28
C GLY A 95 -8.71 -8.66 -8.22
N LYS A 96 -8.46 -8.41 -9.49
CA LYS A 96 -8.49 -9.40 -10.56
C LYS A 96 -7.21 -9.35 -11.34
N LYS A 97 -6.71 -10.51 -11.77
CA LYS A 97 -5.60 -10.59 -12.70
C LYS A 97 -6.00 -9.97 -14.04
N VAL A 98 -5.18 -9.05 -14.54
CA VAL A 98 -5.39 -8.36 -15.82
C VAL A 98 -4.36 -8.74 -16.87
N SER A 99 -3.19 -9.23 -16.45
CA SER A 99 -2.18 -9.81 -17.34
C SER A 99 -1.24 -10.71 -16.55
N GLU A 100 -0.51 -11.56 -17.27
CA GLU A 100 0.49 -12.47 -16.72
C GLU A 100 1.63 -12.59 -17.73
N LEU A 101 2.87 -12.51 -17.26
CA LEU A 101 4.08 -12.74 -18.03
C LEU A 101 5.07 -13.49 -17.14
N GLU A 102 5.41 -14.72 -17.53
CA GLU A 102 6.34 -15.59 -16.79
C GLU A 102 5.87 -15.79 -15.33
N GLU A 103 6.70 -15.42 -14.35
CA GLU A 103 6.43 -15.53 -12.91
C GLU A 103 5.80 -14.24 -12.33
N VAL A 104 5.43 -13.28 -13.19
CA VAL A 104 4.84 -11.99 -12.81
C VAL A 104 3.37 -11.91 -13.23
N MET A 105 2.49 -11.71 -12.25
CA MET A 105 1.06 -11.52 -12.44
C MET A 105 0.67 -10.08 -12.10
N ARG A 106 -0.12 -9.45 -12.95
CA ARG A 106 -0.59 -8.08 -12.77
C ARG A 106 -2.05 -8.02 -12.39
N PHE A 107 -2.38 -7.13 -11.47
CA PHE A 107 -3.70 -7.00 -10.86
C PHE A 107 -4.22 -5.56 -10.91
N GLU A 108 -5.54 -5.45 -11.06
CA GLU A 108 -6.30 -4.22 -10.83
C GLU A 108 -7.42 -4.48 -9.82
N GLY A 109 -7.71 -3.48 -8.99
CA GLY A 109 -8.69 -3.67 -7.91
C GLY A 109 -8.76 -2.52 -6.93
N SER A 110 -8.98 -2.85 -5.66
CA SER A 110 -9.07 -1.88 -4.56
C SER A 110 -8.33 -2.37 -3.31
N MET A 111 -7.70 -1.43 -2.62
CA MET A 111 -7.17 -1.63 -1.28
C MET A 111 -7.90 -0.73 -0.30
N THR A 112 -8.31 -1.30 0.83
CA THR A 112 -8.88 -0.59 1.97
C THR A 112 -7.94 -0.69 3.15
N VAL A 113 -7.60 0.44 3.76
CA VAL A 113 -6.81 0.54 4.98
C VAL A 113 -7.68 1.20 6.05
N GLN A 114 -7.96 0.45 7.12
CA GLN A 114 -8.67 0.94 8.28
C GLN A 114 -7.71 1.12 9.45
N HIS A 115 -7.53 2.36 9.89
CA HIS A 115 -6.75 2.72 11.06
C HIS A 115 -7.55 2.49 12.34
N ARG A 116 -6.88 2.12 13.43
CA ARG A 116 -7.54 1.94 14.75
C ARG A 116 -8.12 3.22 15.34
N ASN A 117 -7.74 4.40 14.83
CA ASN A 117 -8.38 5.67 15.18
C ASN A 117 -9.77 5.86 14.52
N GLY A 118 -10.25 4.88 13.75
CA GLY A 118 -11.54 4.89 13.06
C GLY A 118 -11.49 5.41 11.62
N GLN A 119 -10.34 5.94 11.16
CA GLN A 119 -10.20 6.40 9.78
C GLN A 119 -10.11 5.22 8.81
N THR A 120 -10.86 5.29 7.71
CA THR A 120 -10.84 4.28 6.66
C THR A 120 -10.56 4.94 5.32
N ILE A 121 -9.63 4.36 4.56
CA ILE A 121 -9.21 4.84 3.25
C ILE A 121 -9.36 3.70 2.26
N THR A 122 -10.12 3.93 1.19
CA THR A 122 -10.22 2.99 0.06
C THR A 122 -9.62 3.65 -1.17
N THR A 123 -8.76 2.93 -1.87
CA THR A 123 -8.00 3.44 -3.01
C THR A 123 -7.94 2.37 -4.10
N PRO A 124 -8.12 2.72 -5.38
CA PRO A 124 -7.89 1.78 -6.47
C PRO A 124 -6.43 1.31 -6.46
N ILE A 125 -6.19 0.11 -6.96
CA ILE A 125 -4.84 -0.42 -7.10
C ILE A 125 -4.55 -0.87 -8.53
N TYR A 126 -3.31 -0.68 -8.93
CA TYR A 126 -2.66 -1.27 -10.10
C TYR A 126 -1.27 -1.72 -9.68
N GLY A 127 -0.92 -2.96 -9.97
CA GLY A 127 0.44 -3.44 -9.71
C GLY A 127 0.57 -4.94 -9.88
N GLU A 128 1.66 -5.50 -9.42
CA GLU A 128 2.00 -6.89 -9.73
C GLU A 128 2.51 -7.65 -8.52
N CYS A 129 2.35 -8.97 -8.60
CA CYS A 129 2.97 -9.94 -7.72
C CYS A 129 3.86 -10.82 -8.58
N GLY A 130 5.09 -11.06 -8.15
CA GLY A 130 5.97 -11.97 -8.88
C GLY A 130 7.26 -12.32 -8.16
N CYS A 131 7.89 -13.35 -8.71
CA CYS A 131 9.27 -13.76 -8.52
C CYS A 131 9.95 -13.65 -9.91
#